data_AF-A0A413RQ95-F1
#
_entry.id   AF-A0A413RQ95-F1
#
_cell.length_a   1.000
_cell.length_b   1.000
_cell.length_c   1.000
_cell.angle_alpha   90.00
_cell.angle_beta   90.00
_cell.angle_gamma   90.00
#
_symmetry.space_group_name_H-M   'P 1'
#
loop_
_entity.id
_entity.type
_entity.pdbx_description
1 polymer ?
#
loop_
_entity_poly.entity_id
_entity_poly.type
_entity_poly.pdbx_seq_one_letter_code
_entity_poly.pdbx_strand_id
1 'polypeptide(L)'
;AQVARGRYPRQAVPQSMSGTFAEMHDAAVRVARRTSTLLTNRELALAESIESDDDLLDELHEDTFTALLGGSWVGSPQETIDVTLLGRYYERFGDHAVSVAKRVVYLVTGVNADELDRSAS
;
A
#
# COMPACT_ATOMS: atom_id res chain seq x y z
N ALA A 1 -11.84 8.97 -1.64
CA ALA A 1 -12.55 9.62 -2.78
C ALA A 1 -12.91 11.12 -2.55
N GLN A 2 -12.16 11.85 -1.72
CA GLN A 2 -12.37 13.30 -1.47
C GLN A 2 -11.30 14.16 -2.17
N VAL A 3 -10.06 13.65 -2.15
CA VAL A 3 -8.86 14.15 -2.85
C VAL A 3 -9.08 14.29 -4.37
N ALA A 4 -9.73 13.31 -5.02
CA ALA A 4 -10.01 13.34 -6.46
C ALA A 4 -11.16 14.30 -6.85
N ARG A 5 -12.15 14.51 -5.97
CA ARG A 5 -13.30 15.39 -6.25
C ARG A 5 -12.99 16.87 -6.09
N GLY A 6 -12.02 17.23 -5.24
CA GLY A 6 -11.61 18.62 -5.04
C GLY A 6 -10.80 19.23 -6.19
N ARG A 7 -10.36 18.41 -7.16
CA ARG A 7 -9.39 18.82 -8.17
C ARG A 7 -9.93 18.98 -9.57
N TYR A 8 -11.14 18.50 -9.88
CA TYR A 8 -11.68 18.69 -11.23
C TYR A 8 -11.68 20.18 -11.60
N PRO A 9 -11.08 20.58 -12.74
CA PRO A 9 -10.56 19.74 -13.84
C PRO A 9 -9.03 19.44 -13.82
N ARG A 10 -8.26 19.86 -12.82
CA ARG A 10 -6.83 19.56 -12.68
C ARG A 10 -6.56 18.13 -12.18
N GLN A 11 -5.45 17.54 -12.65
CA GLN A 11 -5.03 16.21 -12.25
C GLN A 11 -4.48 16.22 -10.83
N ALA A 12 -4.78 15.14 -10.11
CA ALA A 12 -4.41 14.93 -8.72
C ALA A 12 -2.93 14.65 -8.48
N VAL A 13 -2.28 14.05 -9.47
CA VAL A 13 -0.92 13.56 -9.42
C VAL A 13 -0.19 14.22 -10.59
N PRO A 14 0.95 14.88 -10.35
CA PRO A 14 1.77 15.42 -11.43
C PRO A 14 2.20 14.32 -12.42
N GLN A 15 2.40 14.68 -13.69
CA GLN A 15 2.79 13.70 -14.71
C GLN A 15 4.08 12.95 -14.34
N SER A 16 5.03 13.62 -13.69
CA SER A 16 6.28 13.03 -13.21
C SER A 16 6.09 11.85 -12.24
N MET A 17 4.99 11.83 -11.49
CA MET A 17 4.68 10.82 -10.47
C MET A 17 3.59 9.83 -10.92
N SER A 18 3.06 9.98 -12.14
CA SER A 18 1.93 9.15 -12.60
C SER A 18 2.29 7.67 -12.71
N GLY A 19 3.55 7.34 -13.01
CA GLY A 19 4.06 5.96 -13.03
C GLY A 19 4.03 5.34 -11.63
N THR A 20 4.71 5.95 -10.67
CA THR A 20 4.75 5.51 -9.26
C THR A 20 3.35 5.28 -8.71
N PHE A 21 2.41 6.22 -8.91
CA PHE A 21 1.05 6.05 -8.40
C PHE A 21 0.20 5.02 -9.16
N ALA A 22 0.52 4.70 -10.41
CA ALA A 22 -0.09 3.58 -11.12
C ALA A 22 0.40 2.25 -10.53
N GLU A 23 1.69 2.15 -10.22
CA GLU A 23 2.25 0.95 -9.57
C GLU A 23 1.70 0.76 -8.16
N MET A 24 1.58 1.84 -7.37
CA MET A 24 0.91 1.79 -6.06
C MET A 24 -0.55 1.36 -6.18
N HIS A 25 -1.26 1.84 -7.20
CA HIS A 25 -2.64 1.43 -7.45
C HIS A 25 -2.73 -0.06 -7.72
N ASP A 26 -1.88 -0.57 -8.61
CA ASP A 26 -1.89 -1.98 -8.99
C ASP A 26 -1.53 -2.89 -7.81
N ALA A 27 -0.54 -2.51 -7.00
CA ALA A 27 -0.18 -3.20 -5.76
C ALA A 27 -1.35 -3.23 -4.77
N ALA A 28 -1.98 -2.08 -4.50
CA ALA A 28 -3.13 -2.00 -3.61
C ALA A 28 -4.34 -2.81 -4.12
N VAL A 29 -4.56 -2.89 -5.43
CA VAL A 29 -5.61 -3.75 -6.01
C VAL A 29 -5.30 -5.23 -5.77
N ARG A 30 -4.03 -5.66 -5.86
CA ARG A 30 -3.63 -7.04 -5.54
C ARG A 30 -3.82 -7.34 -4.05
N VAL A 31 -3.36 -6.46 -3.16
CA VAL A 31 -3.61 -6.54 -1.70
C VAL A 31 -5.09 -6.70 -1.40
N ALA A 32 -5.95 -5.85 -1.98
CA ALA A 32 -7.40 -5.90 -1.75
C ALA A 32 -8.01 -7.25 -2.16
N ARG A 33 -7.64 -7.75 -3.35
CA ARG A 33 -8.13 -9.03 -3.88
C ARG A 33 -7.67 -10.19 -3.01
N ARG A 34 -6.37 -10.26 -2.70
CA ARG A 34 -5.78 -11.31 -1.86
C ARG A 34 -6.39 -11.32 -0.46
N THR A 35 -6.58 -10.15 0.14
CA THR A 35 -7.22 -10.01 1.46
C THR A 35 -8.67 -10.53 1.44
N SER A 36 -9.44 -10.19 0.39
CA SER A 36 -10.80 -10.70 0.24
C SER A 36 -10.84 -12.23 0.08
N THR A 37 -9.90 -12.79 -0.69
CA THR A 37 -9.79 -14.25 -0.87
C THR A 37 -9.35 -14.93 0.42
N LEU A 38 -8.37 -14.37 1.15
CA LEU A 38 -7.91 -14.88 2.44
C LEU A 38 -9.05 -14.91 3.47
N LEU A 39 -9.87 -13.86 3.53
CA LEU A 39 -11.03 -13.80 4.42
C LEU A 39 -12.10 -14.85 4.09
N THR A 40 -12.26 -15.18 2.82
CA THR A 40 -13.29 -16.12 2.35
C THR A 40 -12.83 -17.57 2.50
N ASN A 41 -11.61 -17.86 2.05
CA ASN A 41 -11.12 -19.23 1.87
C ASN A 41 -10.11 -19.66 2.95
N ARG A 42 -9.59 -18.71 3.74
CA ARG A 42 -8.60 -18.96 4.81
C ARG A 42 -7.30 -19.60 4.30
N GLU A 43 -6.95 -19.35 3.06
CA GLU A 43 -5.73 -19.85 2.43
C GLU A 43 -4.51 -19.08 2.94
N LEU A 44 -3.78 -19.66 3.90
CA LEU A 44 -2.72 -18.96 4.62
C LEU A 44 -1.53 -18.53 3.74
N ALA A 45 -1.29 -19.20 2.61
CA ALA A 45 -0.27 -18.80 1.65
C ALA A 45 -0.50 -17.39 1.07
N LEU A 46 -1.74 -16.88 1.13
CA LEU A 46 -2.03 -15.51 0.72
C LEU A 46 -1.51 -14.47 1.71
N ALA A 47 -1.21 -14.83 2.96
CA ALA A 47 -0.68 -13.89 3.95
C ALA A 47 0.71 -13.36 3.52
N GLU A 48 1.61 -14.26 3.13
CA GLU A 48 2.93 -13.90 2.59
C GLU A 48 2.81 -13.05 1.31
N SER A 49 1.84 -13.38 0.45
CA SER A 49 1.59 -12.60 -0.77
C SER A 49 1.00 -11.21 -0.50
N ILE A 50 0.31 -11.00 0.64
CA ILE A 50 -0.18 -9.69 1.05
C ILE A 50 0.97 -8.86 1.60
N GLU A 51 1.83 -9.45 2.43
CA GLU A 51 3.04 -8.82 2.97
C GLU A 51 3.98 -8.37 1.85
N SER A 52 4.25 -9.23 0.87
CA SER A 52 5.09 -8.85 -0.27
C SER A 52 4.51 -7.72 -1.15
N ASP A 53 3.18 -7.59 -1.26
CA ASP A 53 2.61 -6.43 -1.96
C ASP A 53 2.64 -5.16 -1.09
N ASP A 54 2.59 -5.30 0.24
CA ASP A 54 2.73 -4.19 1.19
C ASP A 54 4.14 -3.63 1.20
N ASP A 55 5.16 -4.50 1.18
CA ASP A 55 6.57 -4.10 1.02
C ASP A 55 6.78 -3.24 -0.24
N LEU A 56 6.10 -3.59 -1.35
CA LEU A 56 6.14 -2.79 -2.57
C LEU A 56 5.42 -1.43 -2.39
N LEU A 57 4.32 -1.37 -1.64
CA LEU A 57 3.65 -0.11 -1.33
C LEU A 57 4.53 0.80 -0.48
N ASP A 58 5.28 0.23 0.46
CA ASP A 58 6.26 0.94 1.28
C ASP A 58 7.42 1.48 0.45
N GLU A 59 8.02 0.65 -0.42
CA GLU A 59 9.09 1.08 -1.34
C GLU A 59 8.62 2.24 -2.23
N LEU A 60 7.44 2.10 -2.86
CA LEU A 60 6.88 3.15 -3.71
C LEU A 60 6.51 4.41 -2.91
N HIS A 61 6.14 4.27 -1.64
CA HIS A 61 5.90 5.40 -0.76
C HIS A 61 7.19 6.14 -0.42
N GLU A 62 8.28 5.43 -0.16
CA GLU A 62 9.62 6.01 0.00
C GLU A 62 10.09 6.75 -1.26
N ASP A 63 9.81 6.20 -2.44
CA ASP A 63 10.08 6.86 -3.73
C ASP A 63 9.36 8.21 -3.84
N THR A 64 8.12 8.31 -3.34
CA THR A 64 7.41 9.61 -3.32
C THR A 64 8.14 10.63 -2.44
N PHE A 65 8.67 10.23 -1.27
CA PHE A 65 9.45 11.13 -0.43
C PHE A 65 10.78 11.50 -1.06
N THR A 66 11.47 10.56 -1.67
CA THR A 66 12.72 10.78 -2.39
C THR A 66 12.52 11.82 -3.50
N ALA A 67 11.45 11.70 -4.28
CA ALA A 67 11.11 12.67 -5.32
C ALA A 67 10.78 14.06 -4.76
N LEU A 68 10.04 14.15 -3.66
CA LEU A 68 9.65 15.42 -3.03
C LEU A 68 10.83 16.14 -2.35
N LEU A 69 11.74 15.39 -1.72
CA LEU A 69 12.84 15.91 -0.91
C LEU A 69 14.17 16.03 -1.67
N GLY A 70 14.29 15.40 -2.85
CA GLY A 70 15.52 15.35 -3.65
C GLY A 70 15.95 16.68 -4.29
N GLY A 71 15.26 17.79 -4.02
CA GLY A 71 15.64 19.14 -4.47
C GLY A 71 15.31 19.46 -5.94
N SER A 72 14.89 18.48 -6.73
CA SER A 72 14.44 18.64 -8.11
C SER A 72 12.92 18.79 -8.26
N TRP A 73 12.18 18.77 -7.15
CA TRP A 73 10.73 18.92 -7.14
C TRP A 73 10.31 20.33 -7.57
N VAL A 74 9.55 20.41 -8.67
CA VAL A 74 9.02 21.67 -9.22
C VAL A 74 7.51 21.81 -9.06
N GLY A 75 6.87 20.90 -8.33
CA GLY A 75 5.43 20.93 -8.10
C GLY A 75 5.01 22.04 -7.12
N SER A 76 3.78 22.50 -7.27
CA SER A 76 3.16 23.47 -6.35
C SER A 76 3.02 22.90 -4.94
N PRO A 77 2.87 23.77 -3.90
CA PRO A 77 2.60 23.30 -2.54
C PRO A 77 1.39 22.37 -2.43
N GLN A 78 0.36 22.61 -3.25
CA GLN A 78 -0.80 21.74 -3.32
C GLN A 78 -0.41 20.36 -3.86
N GLU A 79 0.30 20.29 -4.98
CA GLU A 79 0.76 19.01 -5.55
C GLU A 79 1.68 18.24 -4.59
N THR A 80 2.53 18.94 -3.84
CA THR A 80 3.34 18.33 -2.77
C THR A 80 2.45 17.64 -1.73
N ILE A 81 1.47 18.37 -1.17
CA ILE A 81 0.52 17.84 -0.18
C ILE A 81 -0.23 16.64 -0.77
N ASP A 82 -0.62 16.74 -2.03
CA ASP A 82 -1.41 15.75 -2.73
C ASP A 82 -0.65 14.44 -2.90
N VAL A 83 0.62 14.50 -3.32
CA VAL A 83 1.51 13.34 -3.43
C VAL A 83 1.76 12.73 -2.05
N THR A 84 2.11 13.54 -1.05
CA THR A 84 2.36 13.03 0.32
C THR A 84 1.15 12.30 0.89
N LEU A 85 -0.05 12.88 0.75
CA LEU A 85 -1.26 12.27 1.29
C LEU A 85 -1.64 11.00 0.52
N LEU A 86 -1.53 11.00 -0.82
CA LEU A 86 -1.85 9.82 -1.62
C LEU A 86 -0.91 8.66 -1.31
N GLY A 87 0.41 8.89 -1.24
CA GLY A 87 1.39 7.86 -0.90
C GLY A 87 1.07 7.22 0.45
N ARG A 88 0.85 8.07 1.47
CA ARG A 88 0.47 7.64 2.81
C ARG A 88 -0.86 6.88 2.90
N TYR A 89 -1.83 7.19 2.04
CA TYR A 89 -3.08 6.43 2.03
C TYR A 89 -2.93 5.04 1.40
N TYR A 90 -2.00 4.88 0.47
CA TYR A 90 -1.68 3.57 -0.11
C TYR A 90 -0.90 2.70 0.88
N GLU A 91 0.15 3.22 1.51
CA GLU A 91 0.90 2.50 2.56
C GLU A 91 -0.03 2.01 3.67
N ARG A 92 -0.78 2.92 4.32
CA ARG A 92 -1.76 2.54 5.34
C ARG A 92 -2.79 1.50 4.91
N PHE A 93 -3.11 1.44 3.62
CA PHE A 93 -4.05 0.44 3.12
C PHE A 93 -3.42 -0.96 3.15
N GLY A 94 -2.17 -1.09 2.71
CA GLY A 94 -1.42 -2.34 2.78
C GLY A 94 -1.16 -2.77 4.22
N ASP A 95 -0.74 -1.83 5.06
CA ASP A 95 -0.48 -1.99 6.50
C ASP A 95 -1.72 -2.58 7.24
N HIS A 96 -2.91 -2.08 6.88
CA HIS A 96 -4.18 -2.63 7.37
C HIS A 96 -4.48 -4.03 6.84
N ALA A 97 -4.15 -4.32 5.58
CA ALA A 97 -4.33 -5.64 4.99
C ALA A 97 -3.41 -6.70 5.64
N VAL A 98 -2.15 -6.37 5.91
CA VAL A 98 -1.22 -7.20 6.68
C VAL A 98 -1.78 -7.47 8.07
N SER A 99 -2.28 -6.43 8.75
CA SER A 99 -2.94 -6.58 10.05
C SER A 99 -4.15 -7.52 10.01
N VAL A 100 -4.93 -7.52 8.92
CA VAL A 100 -6.01 -8.48 8.71
C VAL A 100 -5.46 -9.89 8.48
N ALA A 101 -4.44 -10.03 7.63
CA ALA A 101 -3.84 -11.32 7.31
C ALA A 101 -3.28 -12.03 8.56
N LYS A 102 -2.52 -11.31 9.39
CA LYS A 102 -1.99 -11.82 10.67
C LYS A 102 -3.09 -12.33 11.60
N ARG A 103 -4.24 -11.63 11.66
CA ARG A 103 -5.41 -12.09 12.46
C ARG A 103 -6.05 -13.35 11.89
N VAL A 104 -6.10 -13.51 10.57
CA VAL A 104 -6.61 -14.74 9.94
C VAL A 104 -5.67 -15.92 10.20
N VAL A 105 -4.36 -15.72 10.09
CA VAL A 105 -3.35 -16.73 10.44
C VAL A 105 -3.55 -17.21 11.88
N TYR A 106 -3.67 -16.29 12.84
CA TYR A 106 -3.97 -16.63 14.22
C TYR A 106 -5.30 -17.38 14.38
N LEU A 107 -6.35 -16.94 13.70
CA LEU A 107 -7.67 -17.58 13.77
C LEU A 107 -7.66 -19.04 13.26
N VAL A 108 -6.79 -19.36 12.31
CA VAL A 108 -6.70 -20.72 11.71
C VAL A 108 -5.75 -21.61 12.50
N THR A 109 -4.61 -21.07 12.97
CA THR A 109 -3.51 -21.85 13.54
C THR A 109 -3.45 -21.82 15.06
N GLY A 110 -4.03 -20.79 15.69
CA GLY A 110 -3.87 -20.50 17.12
C GLY A 110 -2.52 -19.89 17.50
N VAL A 111 -1.63 -19.62 16.53
CA VAL A 111 -0.27 -19.10 16.74
C VAL A 111 -0.14 -17.74 16.07
N ASN A 112 0.64 -16.83 16.65
CA ASN A 112 0.88 -15.52 16.03
C ASN A 112 1.71 -15.68 14.76
N ALA A 113 1.42 -14.90 13.72
CA ALA A 113 2.14 -14.96 12.45
C ALA A 113 3.67 -14.81 12.62
N ASP A 114 4.10 -13.89 13.48
CA ASP A 114 5.52 -13.63 13.75
C ASP A 114 6.23 -14.83 14.44
N GLU A 115 5.49 -15.72 15.12
CA GLU A 115 6.03 -16.93 15.76
C GLU A 115 6.09 -18.11 14.78
N LEU A 116 5.17 -18.16 13.81
CA LEU A 116 5.15 -19.17 12.76
C LEU A 116 6.36 -19.03 11.82
N ASP A 117 6.70 -17.81 11.42
CA ASP A 117 7.83 -17.52 10.54
C ASP A 117 9.18 -17.95 11.17
N ARG A 118 9.36 -17.70 12.47
CA ARG A 118 10.54 -18.14 13.24
C ARG A 118 10.66 -19.64 13.41
N SER A 119 9.56 -20.38 13.25
CA SER A 119 9.55 -21.85 13.37
C SER A 119 9.81 -22.53 12.03
N ALA A 120 9.67 -21.80 10.92
CA ALA A 120 9.90 -22.26 9.56
C ALA A 120 11.33 -21.98 9.04
N SER A 121 12.04 -21.05 9.70
CA SER A 121 13.46 -20.71 9.47
C SER A 121 14.41 -21.59 10.29
#